data_AF-A0A391P134-F1
#
_entry.id   AF-A0A391P134-F1
#
_cell.length_a   1.000
_cell.length_b   1.000
_cell.length_c   1.000
_cell.angle_alpha   90.00
_cell.angle_beta   90.00
_cell.angle_gamma   90.00
#
_symmetry.space_group_name_H-M   'P 1'
#
loop_
_entity.id
_entity.type
_entity.pdbx_description
1 polymer ?
#
loop_
_entity_poly.entity_id
_entity_poly.type
_entity_poly.pdbx_seq_one_letter_code
_entity_poly.pdbx_strand_id
1 'polypeptide(L)'
;MECDTPESLEQTQIPVGWRDARLHLPQRHPLTLLGREALCPSEGGTEATFIKPVPTETVGSAQALLDQVKTVDTSMLPVHLANLSTYLPLASQVTRGVTALQGFTQKYSETQIVTCDCTGLLQTLAGIYNPLSSARQALSSLDFDATLSVTYVQTVSGILSELDSIRPIPLPLDTTNLSLAEMRLYYRGERFNDEVRTLFTLGDTLIEHQDSIHSCTTALADVGDIDTEGTRQLMQKGESLLALLATLAPRQQVALTLLGELAAVPTVSEADVSDTLSALERLEAGKGGRKWKGNHNTRAYPAVYRRTMDRATHTTLASLQQRLCYQRHSQQKRERIREALLEYTCFPAVAAALQMVQ
;
A
#
# COMPACT_ATOMS: atom_id res chain seq x y z
N MET A 1 -26.46 39.86 -19.59
CA MET A 1 -25.68 39.96 -18.33
C MET A 1 -25.02 38.60 -18.15
N GLU A 2 -23.96 38.20 -18.85
CA GLU A 2 -22.75 38.90 -19.32
C GLU A 2 -22.15 39.84 -18.27
N CYS A 3 -21.15 39.31 -17.57
CA CYS A 3 -19.94 39.91 -17.01
C CYS A 3 -19.28 38.79 -16.16
N ASP A 4 -18.32 38.07 -16.71
CA ASP A 4 -16.88 38.40 -16.71
C ASP A 4 -16.17 37.88 -15.45
N THR A 5 -15.42 36.81 -15.68
CA THR A 5 -14.22 36.41 -14.95
C THR A 5 -13.20 37.54 -14.85
N PRO A 6 -12.34 37.49 -13.82
CA PRO A 6 -10.91 37.68 -14.06
C PRO A 6 -10.08 36.49 -13.58
N GLU A 7 -9.14 36.12 -14.46
CA GLU A 7 -7.93 35.37 -14.17
C GLU A 7 -7.02 36.12 -13.18
N SER A 8 -6.32 35.36 -12.33
CA SER A 8 -4.88 35.50 -12.07
C SER A 8 -4.47 34.42 -11.05
N LEU A 9 -3.74 33.39 -11.47
CA LEU A 9 -2.26 33.31 -11.36
C LEU A 9 -1.75 33.45 -9.93
N GLU A 10 -1.72 32.32 -9.20
CA GLU A 10 -0.73 32.13 -8.15
C GLU A 10 0.12 30.91 -8.45
N GLN A 11 1.38 31.22 -8.74
CA GLN A 11 2.52 30.34 -8.81
C GLN A 11 2.76 29.70 -7.44
N THR A 12 2.76 28.36 -7.37
CA THR A 12 3.40 27.65 -6.25
C THR A 12 4.52 26.77 -6.76
N GLN A 13 5.71 27.31 -6.54
CA GLN A 13 7.05 26.74 -6.51
C GLN A 13 7.13 25.21 -6.46
N ILE A 14 7.76 24.65 -7.50
CA ILE A 14 8.32 23.30 -7.51
C ILE A 14 9.64 23.34 -6.73
N PRO A 15 9.86 22.51 -5.69
CA PRO A 15 11.16 22.43 -5.06
C PRO A 15 12.13 21.66 -5.96
N VAL A 16 13.18 22.38 -6.35
CA VAL A 16 14.39 21.81 -6.93
C VAL A 16 15.19 21.12 -5.84
N GLY A 17 15.52 19.85 -6.06
CA GLY A 17 16.77 19.28 -5.55
C GLY A 17 16.65 17.97 -4.79
N TRP A 18 16.59 16.85 -5.52
CA TRP A 18 17.36 15.62 -5.22
C TRP A 18 17.72 14.99 -6.58
N ARG A 19 18.76 15.54 -7.22
CA ARG A 19 19.62 14.77 -8.14
C ARG A 19 20.58 13.95 -7.26
N ASP A 20 20.93 12.75 -7.71
CA ASP A 20 21.81 11.76 -7.08
C ASP A 20 21.18 10.82 -6.06
N ALA A 21 20.42 9.84 -6.56
CA ALA A 21 20.36 8.51 -5.96
C ALA A 21 20.63 7.48 -7.06
N ARG A 22 21.92 7.14 -7.19
CA ARG A 22 22.41 6.07 -8.07
C ARG A 22 21.79 4.75 -7.60
N LEU A 23 20.86 4.20 -8.39
CA LEU A 23 20.37 2.85 -8.21
C LEU A 23 21.53 1.88 -8.46
N HIS A 24 22.01 1.28 -7.37
CA HIS A 24 22.87 0.11 -7.41
C HIS A 24 22.06 -1.06 -7.97
N LEU A 25 22.22 -1.33 -9.27
CA LEU A 25 21.86 -2.60 -9.89
C LEU A 25 22.77 -3.71 -9.31
N PRO A 26 22.23 -4.89 -8.96
CA PRO A 26 23.06 -6.03 -8.62
C PRO A 26 23.83 -6.49 -9.87
N GLN A 27 25.14 -6.57 -9.70
CA GLN A 27 26.14 -6.97 -10.67
C GLN A 27 25.78 -8.32 -11.29
N ARG A 28 25.44 -8.33 -12.58
CA ARG A 28 25.56 -9.55 -13.39
C ARG A 28 27.04 -9.76 -13.70
N HIS A 29 27.49 -10.98 -13.45
CA HIS A 29 28.85 -11.45 -13.66
C HIS A 29 29.40 -11.08 -15.05
N PRO A 30 30.70 -10.74 -15.15
CA PRO A 30 31.34 -10.54 -16.43
C PRO A 30 31.42 -11.87 -17.17
N LEU A 31 30.87 -11.88 -18.39
CA LEU A 31 31.17 -12.87 -19.40
C LEU A 31 32.69 -12.92 -19.57
N THR A 32 33.26 -14.06 -19.23
CA THR A 32 34.66 -14.40 -19.41
C THR A 32 34.99 -14.23 -20.89
N LEU A 33 35.75 -13.17 -21.19
CA LEU A 33 36.51 -12.96 -22.41
C LEU A 33 37.38 -14.19 -22.68
N LEU A 34 36.96 -15.03 -23.62
CA LEU A 34 37.84 -15.97 -24.29
C LEU A 34 38.14 -15.43 -25.70
N GLY A 35 39.42 -15.21 -25.97
CA GLY A 35 39.95 -15.21 -27.34
C GLY A 35 40.05 -13.85 -28.04
N ARG A 36 40.69 -12.86 -27.42
CA ARG A 36 41.30 -11.75 -28.16
C ARG A 36 42.70 -12.18 -28.57
N GLU A 37 42.81 -12.88 -29.70
CA GLU A 37 44.08 -13.05 -30.41
C GLU A 37 44.22 -12.01 -31.53
N ALA A 38 45.45 -11.57 -31.70
CA ALA A 38 45.85 -10.33 -32.33
C ALA A 38 45.61 -10.29 -33.85
N LEU A 39 45.05 -9.17 -34.33
CA LEU A 39 45.20 -8.74 -35.71
C LEU A 39 46.54 -7.97 -35.83
N CYS A 40 47.59 -8.67 -36.25
CA CYS A 40 48.75 -8.08 -36.92
C CYS A 40 48.83 -8.68 -38.33
N PRO A 41 49.06 -7.89 -39.38
CA PRO A 41 49.26 -8.42 -40.72
C PRO A 41 50.72 -8.88 -40.84
N SER A 42 50.97 -10.18 -40.95
CA SER A 42 52.25 -10.69 -41.45
C SER A 42 52.04 -11.29 -42.84
N GLU A 43 52.83 -10.78 -43.76
CA GLU A 43 52.87 -11.08 -45.18
C GLU A 43 53.17 -12.56 -45.48
N GLY A 44 52.57 -13.07 -46.55
CA GLY A 44 53.16 -14.15 -47.35
C GLY A 44 53.06 -15.57 -46.78
N GLY A 45 51.85 -16.11 -46.70
CA GLY A 45 51.63 -17.54 -46.58
C GLY A 45 50.23 -17.89 -47.08
N THR A 46 50.13 -18.81 -48.04
CA THR A 46 48.86 -19.44 -48.43
C THR A 46 48.32 -20.21 -47.22
N GLU A 47 47.59 -19.52 -46.35
CA GLU A 47 46.80 -20.15 -45.29
C GLU A 47 45.70 -20.97 -45.97
N ALA A 48 45.80 -22.29 -45.84
CA ALA A 48 44.68 -23.16 -46.09
C ALA A 48 43.50 -22.66 -45.26
N THR A 49 42.45 -22.18 -45.93
CA THR A 49 41.16 -21.83 -45.33
C THR A 49 40.59 -23.07 -44.67
N PHE A 50 40.99 -23.33 -43.43
CA PHE A 50 40.55 -24.47 -42.66
C PHE A 50 39.08 -24.23 -42.29
N ILE A 51 38.16 -24.81 -43.06
CA ILE A 51 36.73 -24.82 -42.71
C ILE A 51 36.64 -25.63 -41.42
N LYS A 52 36.41 -24.94 -40.29
CA LYS A 52 36.18 -25.62 -39.01
C LYS A 52 35.03 -26.62 -39.20
N PRO A 53 35.19 -27.88 -38.74
CA PRO A 53 34.15 -28.88 -38.92
C PRO A 53 32.86 -28.40 -38.25
N VAL A 54 31.78 -28.39 -39.03
CA VAL A 54 30.43 -28.14 -38.49
C VAL A 54 30.12 -29.26 -37.50
N PRO A 55 29.93 -28.98 -36.21
CA PRO A 55 29.55 -30.00 -35.26
C PRO A 55 28.24 -30.65 -35.71
N THR A 56 28.16 -31.98 -35.72
CA THR A 56 26.90 -32.67 -36.07
C THR A 56 25.77 -32.32 -35.10
N GLU A 57 26.12 -31.93 -33.88
CA GLU A 57 25.21 -31.45 -32.84
C GLU A 57 24.50 -30.14 -33.24
N THR A 58 25.17 -29.22 -33.94
CA THR A 58 24.55 -27.95 -34.35
C THR A 58 23.53 -28.14 -35.48
N VAL A 59 23.72 -29.14 -36.34
CA VAL A 59 22.75 -29.48 -37.41
C VAL A 59 21.50 -30.13 -36.81
N GLY A 60 21.67 -31.03 -35.83
CA GLY A 60 20.54 -31.62 -35.10
C GLY A 60 19.71 -30.58 -34.34
N SER A 61 20.36 -29.56 -33.76
CA SER A 61 19.67 -28.51 -33.03
C SER A 61 18.86 -27.57 -33.93
N ALA A 62 19.36 -27.23 -35.12
CA ALA A 62 18.61 -26.39 -36.08
C ALA A 62 17.35 -27.10 -36.60
N GLN A 63 17.44 -28.39 -36.93
CA GLN A 63 16.28 -29.16 -37.39
C GLN A 63 15.22 -29.30 -36.29
N ALA A 64 15.64 -29.56 -35.04
CA ALA A 64 14.73 -29.64 -33.91
C ALA A 64 14.03 -28.31 -33.64
N LEU A 65 14.74 -27.18 -33.72
CA LEU A 65 14.14 -25.85 -33.60
C LEU A 65 13.19 -25.57 -34.76
N LEU A 66 13.51 -26.03 -35.96
CA LEU A 66 12.67 -25.85 -37.15
C LEU A 66 11.34 -26.61 -37.01
N ASP A 67 11.39 -27.80 -36.42
CA ASP A 67 10.18 -28.56 -36.07
C ASP A 67 9.37 -27.85 -34.98
N GLN A 68 10.01 -27.25 -33.96
CA GLN A 68 9.31 -26.45 -32.94
C GLN A 68 8.66 -25.18 -33.49
N VAL A 69 9.35 -24.42 -34.33
CA VAL A 69 8.77 -23.21 -34.96
C VAL A 69 7.54 -23.57 -35.81
N LYS A 70 7.55 -24.75 -36.46
CA LYS A 70 6.41 -25.25 -37.25
C LYS A 70 5.22 -25.70 -36.41
N THR A 71 5.41 -26.13 -35.17
CA THR A 71 4.30 -26.55 -34.30
C THR A 71 3.60 -25.36 -33.65
N VAL A 72 4.25 -24.20 -33.59
CA VAL A 72 3.68 -22.98 -33.05
C VAL A 72 2.87 -22.24 -34.11
N ASP A 73 1.60 -22.02 -33.82
CA ASP A 73 0.70 -21.23 -34.68
C ASP A 73 0.92 -19.73 -34.45
N THR A 74 1.91 -19.16 -35.15
CA THR A 74 2.27 -17.74 -35.01
C THR A 74 1.11 -16.77 -35.28
N SER A 75 0.03 -17.19 -35.97
CA SER A 75 -1.17 -16.38 -36.18
C SER A 75 -1.95 -16.08 -34.90
N MET A 76 -1.79 -16.92 -33.87
CA MET A 76 -2.43 -16.77 -32.55
C MET A 76 -1.62 -15.88 -31.59
N LEU A 77 -0.36 -15.57 -31.91
CA LEU A 77 0.52 -14.78 -31.05
C LEU A 77 -0.06 -13.39 -30.71
N PRO A 78 -0.60 -12.60 -31.65
CA PRO A 78 -1.19 -11.30 -31.32
C PRO A 78 -2.37 -11.41 -30.35
N VAL A 79 -3.17 -12.47 -30.45
CA VAL A 79 -4.30 -12.73 -29.54
C VAL A 79 -3.79 -12.99 -28.12
N HIS A 80 -2.80 -13.87 -27.97
CA HIS A 80 -2.23 -14.16 -26.65
C HIS A 80 -1.51 -12.95 -26.04
N LEU A 81 -0.81 -12.13 -26.84
CA LEU A 81 -0.21 -10.88 -26.36
C LEU A 81 -1.28 -9.87 -25.93
N ALA A 82 -2.38 -9.73 -26.67
CA ALA A 82 -3.50 -8.86 -26.31
C ALA A 82 -4.17 -9.32 -24.99
N ASN A 83 -4.41 -10.62 -24.85
CA ASN A 83 -4.93 -11.23 -23.62
C ASN A 83 -4.01 -10.90 -22.43
N LEU A 84 -2.70 -11.11 -22.57
CA LEU A 84 -1.74 -10.80 -21.52
C LEU A 84 -1.65 -9.30 -21.20
N SER A 85 -1.79 -8.43 -22.19
CA SER A 85 -1.82 -6.98 -21.96
C SER A 85 -3.01 -6.53 -21.09
N THR A 86 -4.11 -7.29 -21.12
CA THR A 86 -5.29 -7.06 -20.28
C THR A 86 -5.14 -7.72 -18.90
N TYR A 87 -4.59 -8.94 -18.87
CA TYR A 87 -4.41 -9.73 -17.65
C TYR A 87 -3.33 -9.15 -16.71
N LEU A 88 -2.15 -8.82 -17.25
CA LEU A 88 -0.95 -8.46 -16.46
C LEU A 88 -1.16 -7.27 -15.50
N PRO A 89 -1.79 -6.16 -15.91
CA PRO A 89 -2.05 -5.04 -14.99
C PRO A 89 -2.94 -5.44 -13.81
N LEU A 90 -3.96 -6.26 -14.06
CA LEU A 90 -4.88 -6.76 -13.02
C LEU A 90 -4.17 -7.74 -12.09
N ALA A 91 -3.41 -8.67 -12.65
CA ALA A 91 -2.63 -9.65 -11.90
C ALA A 91 -1.61 -8.96 -10.98
N SER A 92 -0.89 -7.94 -11.47
CA SER A 92 0.02 -7.10 -10.67
C SER A 92 -0.69 -6.34 -9.54
N GLN A 93 -1.90 -5.82 -9.79
CA GLN A 93 -2.70 -5.18 -8.74
C GLN A 93 -3.12 -6.17 -7.66
N VAL A 94 -3.52 -7.39 -8.05
CA VAL A 94 -3.85 -8.44 -7.09
C VAL A 94 -2.64 -8.83 -6.26
N THR A 95 -1.49 -9.11 -6.88
CA THR A 95 -0.25 -9.47 -6.15
C THR A 95 0.12 -8.38 -5.14
N ARG A 96 0.15 -7.10 -5.54
CA ARG A 96 0.45 -5.99 -4.63
C ARG A 96 -0.60 -5.84 -3.51
N GLY A 97 -1.88 -5.96 -3.84
CA GLY A 97 -2.97 -5.87 -2.87
C GLY A 97 -2.92 -7.00 -1.84
N VAL A 98 -2.62 -8.22 -2.27
CA VAL A 98 -2.44 -9.39 -1.39
C VAL A 98 -1.27 -9.17 -0.45
N THR A 99 -0.11 -8.74 -0.95
CA THR A 99 1.06 -8.44 -0.09
C THR A 99 0.73 -7.34 0.93
N ALA A 100 0.05 -6.26 0.51
CA ALA A 100 -0.34 -5.18 1.41
C ALA A 100 -1.35 -5.65 2.47
N LEU A 101 -2.36 -6.44 2.09
CA LEU A 101 -3.34 -6.99 3.01
C LEU A 101 -2.71 -8.00 3.99
N GLN A 102 -1.78 -8.82 3.51
CA GLN A 102 -1.03 -9.74 4.36
C GLN A 102 -0.20 -8.97 5.39
N GLY A 103 0.54 -7.95 4.96
CA GLY A 103 1.29 -7.08 5.87
C GLY A 103 0.38 -6.38 6.89
N PHE A 104 -0.79 -5.91 6.47
CA PHE A 104 -1.78 -5.30 7.37
C PHE A 104 -2.29 -6.30 8.41
N THR A 105 -2.72 -7.49 7.99
CA THR A 105 -3.31 -8.51 8.88
C THR A 105 -2.28 -9.23 9.76
N GLN A 106 -0.99 -9.15 9.44
CA GLN A 106 0.10 -9.58 10.32
C GLN A 106 0.40 -8.52 11.38
N LYS A 107 0.33 -7.24 11.02
CA LYS A 107 0.61 -6.12 11.93
C LYS A 107 -0.52 -5.88 12.92
N TYR A 108 -1.77 -6.09 12.51
CA TYR A 108 -2.95 -5.81 13.32
C TYR A 108 -3.79 -7.07 13.49
N SER A 109 -3.78 -7.65 14.69
CA SER A 109 -4.72 -8.71 15.07
C SER A 109 -6.06 -8.13 15.51
N GLU A 110 -7.14 -8.90 15.40
CA GLU A 110 -8.49 -8.53 15.87
C GLU A 110 -8.51 -8.09 17.34
N THR A 111 -7.61 -8.63 18.16
CA THR A 111 -7.47 -8.29 19.59
C THR A 111 -6.73 -6.98 19.84
N GLN A 112 -5.89 -6.53 18.91
CA GLN A 112 -5.04 -5.35 19.05
C GLN A 112 -5.65 -4.09 18.43
N ILE A 113 -6.63 -4.23 17.52
CA ILE A 113 -7.19 -3.06 16.82
C ILE A 113 -7.84 -2.04 17.77
N VAL A 114 -8.41 -2.49 18.88
CA VAL A 114 -9.09 -1.63 19.88
C VAL A 114 -8.13 -0.70 20.63
N THR A 115 -6.82 -0.97 20.58
CA THR A 115 -5.79 -0.11 21.18
C THR A 115 -5.27 0.95 20.20
N CYS A 116 -5.63 0.84 18.92
CA CYS A 116 -5.14 1.69 17.83
C CYS A 116 -6.22 2.70 17.39
N ASP A 117 -5.84 3.65 16.53
CA ASP A 117 -6.80 4.52 15.84
C ASP A 117 -7.61 3.72 14.81
N CYS A 118 -8.83 3.34 15.20
CA CYS A 118 -9.74 2.54 14.39
C CYS A 118 -10.17 3.28 13.11
N THR A 119 -10.24 4.62 13.13
CA THR A 119 -10.64 5.42 11.96
C THR A 119 -9.55 5.41 10.91
N GLY A 120 -8.30 5.69 11.31
CA GLY A 120 -7.14 5.60 10.41
C GLY A 120 -6.92 4.18 9.87
N LEU A 121 -7.10 3.16 10.72
CA LEU A 121 -7.02 1.76 10.31
C LEU A 121 -8.12 1.37 9.31
N LEU A 122 -9.36 1.82 9.53
CA LEU A 122 -10.47 1.58 8.60
C LEU A 122 -10.18 2.16 7.22
N GLN A 123 -9.72 3.42 7.16
CA GLN A 123 -9.37 4.08 5.90
C GLN A 123 -8.23 3.35 5.18
N THR A 124 -7.19 2.96 5.91
CA THR A 124 -6.05 2.21 5.36
C THR A 124 -6.48 0.87 4.80
N LEU A 125 -7.25 0.08 5.57
CA LEU A 125 -7.71 -1.23 5.15
C LEU A 125 -8.67 -1.13 3.96
N ALA A 126 -9.61 -0.18 3.97
CA ALA A 126 -10.51 0.04 2.84
C ALA A 126 -9.75 0.45 1.57
N GLY A 127 -8.70 1.27 1.70
CA GLY A 127 -7.81 1.66 0.61
C GLY A 127 -7.01 0.50 0.01
N ILE A 128 -6.77 -0.57 0.77
CA ILE A 128 -6.14 -1.80 0.27
C ILE A 128 -7.19 -2.76 -0.30
N TYR A 129 -8.26 -2.98 0.45
CA TYR A 129 -9.25 -4.02 0.17
C TYR A 129 -10.11 -3.70 -1.06
N ASN A 130 -10.57 -2.45 -1.23
CA ASN A 130 -11.47 -2.11 -2.33
C ASN A 130 -10.79 -2.26 -3.71
N PRO A 131 -9.57 -1.73 -3.94
CA PRO A 131 -8.87 -1.96 -5.21
C PRO A 131 -8.57 -3.44 -5.45
N LEU A 132 -8.14 -4.18 -4.42
CA LEU A 132 -7.88 -5.62 -4.53
C LEU A 132 -9.14 -6.40 -4.92
N SER A 133 -10.27 -6.11 -4.28
CA SER A 133 -11.56 -6.75 -4.57
C SER A 133 -12.01 -6.46 -6.01
N SER A 134 -11.90 -5.20 -6.44
CA SER A 134 -12.21 -4.80 -7.82
C SER A 134 -11.30 -5.48 -8.84
N ALA A 135 -9.99 -5.55 -8.59
CA ALA A 135 -9.03 -6.19 -9.50
C ALA A 135 -9.28 -7.70 -9.60
N ARG A 136 -9.57 -8.37 -8.48
CA ARG A 136 -9.93 -9.79 -8.47
C ARG A 136 -11.23 -10.06 -9.22
N GLN A 137 -12.25 -9.22 -9.01
CA GLN A 137 -13.52 -9.35 -9.74
C GLN A 137 -13.29 -9.18 -11.24
N ALA A 138 -12.49 -8.20 -11.65
CA ALA A 138 -12.11 -7.99 -13.05
C ALA A 138 -11.38 -9.22 -13.63
N LEU A 139 -10.40 -9.81 -12.90
CA LEU A 139 -9.74 -11.05 -13.32
C LEU A 139 -10.73 -12.20 -13.49
N SER A 140 -11.68 -12.37 -12.57
CA SER A 140 -12.69 -13.43 -12.67
C SER A 140 -13.71 -13.21 -13.79
N SER A 141 -13.79 -11.99 -14.33
CA SER A 141 -14.68 -11.63 -15.44
C SER A 141 -14.02 -11.70 -16.82
N LEU A 142 -12.73 -12.02 -16.89
CA LEU A 142 -12.04 -12.21 -18.17
C LEU A 142 -12.67 -13.40 -18.92
N ASP A 143 -12.86 -13.22 -20.23
CA ASP A 143 -13.49 -14.19 -21.13
C ASP A 143 -12.50 -15.17 -21.78
N PHE A 144 -11.23 -15.10 -21.38
CA PHE A 144 -10.15 -15.95 -21.87
C PHE A 144 -9.38 -16.64 -20.74
N ASP A 145 -8.74 -17.76 -21.07
CA ASP A 145 -7.82 -18.44 -20.16
C ASP A 145 -6.45 -17.78 -20.18
N ALA A 146 -6.12 -17.06 -19.10
CA ALA A 146 -4.82 -16.44 -18.91
C ALA A 146 -3.70 -17.48 -18.88
N THR A 147 -3.94 -18.67 -18.33
CA THR A 147 -2.94 -19.76 -18.20
C THR A 147 -2.45 -20.21 -19.56
N LEU A 148 -3.39 -20.44 -20.49
CA LEU A 148 -3.07 -20.78 -21.88
C LEU A 148 -2.21 -19.69 -22.54
N SER A 149 -2.56 -18.42 -22.33
CA SER A 149 -1.82 -17.30 -22.92
C SER A 149 -0.43 -17.13 -22.29
N VAL A 150 -0.29 -17.36 -20.98
CA VAL A 150 1.00 -17.36 -20.28
C VAL A 150 1.89 -18.48 -20.81
N THR A 151 1.40 -19.73 -20.86
CA THR A 151 2.16 -20.86 -21.36
C THR A 151 2.57 -20.65 -22.81
N TYR A 152 1.65 -20.17 -23.66
CA TYR A 152 1.95 -19.90 -25.06
C TYR A 152 3.09 -18.89 -25.24
N VAL A 153 3.02 -17.74 -24.56
CA VAL A 153 4.05 -16.70 -24.66
C VAL A 153 5.38 -17.16 -24.05
N GLN A 154 5.37 -17.98 -23.00
CA GLN A 154 6.59 -18.60 -22.45
C GLN A 154 7.23 -19.56 -23.45
N THR A 155 6.45 -20.41 -24.12
CA THR A 155 6.94 -21.31 -25.17
C THR A 155 7.57 -20.52 -26.32
N VAL A 156 6.87 -19.50 -26.82
CA VAL A 156 7.36 -18.63 -27.89
C VAL A 156 8.64 -17.89 -27.47
N SER A 157 8.72 -17.41 -26.22
CA SER A 157 9.92 -16.78 -25.69
C SER A 157 11.11 -17.74 -25.64
N GLY A 158 10.88 -19.02 -25.35
CA GLY A 158 11.91 -20.05 -25.40
C GLY A 158 12.45 -20.24 -26.82
N ILE A 159 11.55 -20.37 -27.80
CA ILE A 159 11.89 -20.50 -29.22
C ILE A 159 12.67 -19.27 -29.71
N LEU A 160 12.26 -18.07 -29.33
CA LEU A 160 12.99 -16.83 -29.67
C LEU A 160 14.41 -16.82 -29.08
N SER A 161 14.58 -17.28 -27.84
CA SER A 161 15.91 -17.39 -27.22
C SER A 161 16.80 -18.39 -27.96
N GLU A 162 16.24 -19.49 -28.46
CA GLU A 162 16.97 -20.48 -29.26
C GLU A 162 17.31 -19.92 -30.65
N LEU A 163 16.38 -19.21 -31.30
CA LEU A 163 16.61 -18.51 -32.58
C LEU A 163 17.74 -17.49 -32.47
N ASP A 164 17.80 -16.71 -31.39
CA ASP A 164 18.88 -15.75 -31.16
C ASP A 164 20.23 -16.44 -30.87
N SER A 165 20.25 -17.70 -30.48
CA SER A 165 21.50 -18.45 -30.28
C SER A 165 22.10 -19.01 -31.58
N ILE A 166 21.30 -19.16 -32.64
CA ILE A 166 21.72 -19.73 -33.92
C ILE A 166 22.35 -18.66 -34.80
N ARG A 167 23.48 -19.02 -35.43
CA ARG A 167 24.24 -18.16 -36.36
C ARG A 167 24.62 -18.94 -37.61
N PRO A 168 24.52 -18.34 -38.81
CA PRO A 168 25.06 -18.94 -40.02
C PRO A 168 26.55 -19.21 -39.91
N ILE A 169 27.01 -20.29 -40.53
CA ILE A 169 28.41 -20.67 -40.61
C ILE A 169 29.05 -19.85 -41.73
N PRO A 170 30.14 -19.11 -41.47
CA PRO A 170 30.87 -18.42 -42.52
C PRO A 170 31.51 -19.46 -43.45
N LEU A 171 31.19 -19.37 -44.74
CA LEU A 171 31.72 -20.26 -45.78
C LEU A 171 32.55 -19.45 -46.79
N PRO A 172 33.58 -20.06 -47.42
CA PRO A 172 34.26 -19.49 -48.58
C PRO A 172 33.29 -19.13 -49.72
N LEU A 173 33.66 -18.14 -50.54
CA LEU A 173 32.86 -17.71 -51.70
C LEU A 173 32.73 -18.80 -52.78
N ASP A 174 33.75 -19.65 -52.92
CA ASP A 174 33.74 -20.77 -53.86
C ASP A 174 34.48 -22.00 -53.29
N THR A 175 34.40 -23.10 -54.01
CA THR A 175 35.03 -24.38 -53.64
C THR A 175 36.32 -24.67 -54.44
N THR A 176 36.85 -23.71 -55.21
CA THR A 176 37.88 -23.98 -56.24
C THR A 176 39.19 -24.51 -55.68
N ASN A 177 39.53 -24.16 -54.43
CA ASN A 177 40.76 -24.57 -53.75
C ASN A 177 40.53 -25.56 -52.60
N LEU A 178 39.34 -26.17 -52.52
CA LEU A 178 39.01 -27.13 -51.46
C LEU A 178 39.31 -28.56 -51.90
N SER A 179 39.89 -29.35 -51.00
CA SER A 179 39.96 -30.81 -51.16
C SER A 179 38.57 -31.45 -51.11
N LEU A 180 38.41 -32.69 -51.57
CA LEU A 180 37.12 -33.42 -51.51
C LEU A 180 36.54 -33.50 -50.08
N ALA A 181 37.40 -33.64 -49.06
CA ALA A 181 36.97 -33.67 -47.67
C ALA A 181 36.44 -32.30 -47.21
N GLU A 182 37.11 -31.22 -47.61
CA GLU A 182 36.69 -29.84 -47.32
C GLU A 182 35.44 -29.44 -48.10
N MET A 183 35.31 -29.85 -49.36
CA MET A 183 34.08 -29.70 -50.15
C MET A 183 32.89 -30.37 -49.46
N ARG A 184 33.06 -31.57 -48.90
CA ARG A 184 32.00 -32.25 -48.13
C ARG A 184 31.57 -31.44 -46.90
N LEU A 185 32.52 -30.83 -46.18
CA LEU A 185 32.22 -29.96 -45.04
C LEU A 185 31.55 -28.66 -45.49
N TYR A 186 32.00 -28.09 -46.60
CA TYR A 186 31.40 -26.91 -47.23
C TYR A 186 29.91 -27.13 -47.51
N TYR A 187 29.55 -28.18 -48.26
CA TYR A 187 28.15 -28.47 -48.61
C TYR A 187 27.29 -28.81 -47.38
N ARG A 188 27.87 -29.34 -46.29
CA ARG A 188 27.16 -29.51 -45.02
C ARG A 188 26.86 -28.17 -44.35
N GLY A 189 27.82 -27.26 -44.35
CA GLY A 189 27.63 -25.90 -43.84
C GLY A 189 26.63 -25.10 -44.69
N GLU A 190 26.64 -25.28 -46.01
CA GLU A 190 25.68 -24.63 -46.91
C GLU A 190 24.25 -25.09 -46.62
N ARG A 191 24.04 -26.41 -46.49
CA ARG A 191 22.76 -26.97 -46.09
C ARG A 191 22.30 -26.45 -44.72
N PHE A 192 23.20 -26.41 -43.73
CA PHE A 192 22.88 -25.82 -42.43
C PHE A 192 22.48 -24.35 -42.56
N ASN A 193 23.20 -23.56 -43.35
CA ASN A 193 22.86 -22.16 -43.59
C ASN A 193 21.49 -21.99 -44.27
N ASP A 194 21.10 -22.90 -45.16
CA ASP A 194 19.74 -22.92 -45.75
C ASP A 194 18.66 -23.25 -44.71
N GLU A 195 18.93 -24.19 -43.81
CA GLU A 195 18.06 -24.50 -42.66
C GLU A 195 17.92 -23.27 -41.74
N VAL A 196 19.02 -22.56 -41.46
CA VAL A 196 19.02 -21.29 -40.70
C VAL A 196 18.23 -20.18 -41.40
N ARG A 197 18.36 -20.02 -42.72
CA ARG A 197 17.54 -19.07 -43.50
C ARG A 197 16.06 -19.40 -43.42
N THR A 198 15.73 -20.69 -43.51
CA THR A 198 14.36 -21.18 -43.39
C THR A 198 13.80 -20.90 -41.99
N LEU A 199 14.59 -21.13 -40.94
CA LEU A 199 14.24 -20.79 -39.56
C LEU A 199 13.88 -19.31 -39.40
N PHE A 200 14.72 -18.39 -39.87
CA PHE A 200 14.43 -16.96 -39.79
C PHE A 200 13.20 -16.56 -40.61
N THR A 201 12.98 -17.20 -41.76
CA THR A 201 11.79 -16.95 -42.59
C THR A 201 10.50 -17.40 -41.89
N LEU A 202 10.52 -18.57 -41.23
CA LEU A 202 9.35 -19.08 -40.50
C LEU A 202 9.14 -18.35 -39.16
N GLY A 203 10.23 -17.93 -38.52
CA GLY A 203 10.22 -17.21 -37.25
C GLY A 203 9.98 -15.70 -37.39
N ASP A 204 9.75 -15.17 -38.59
CA ASP A 204 9.67 -13.74 -38.87
C ASP A 204 8.67 -13.03 -37.95
N THR A 205 7.44 -13.56 -37.84
CA THR A 205 6.40 -13.05 -36.93
C THR A 205 6.83 -13.07 -35.46
N LEU A 206 7.62 -14.06 -35.03
CA LEU A 206 8.12 -14.10 -33.66
C LEU A 206 9.14 -12.96 -33.42
N ILE A 207 10.01 -12.74 -34.41
CA ILE A 207 11.04 -11.69 -34.38
C ILE A 207 10.40 -10.30 -34.40
N GLU A 208 9.38 -10.10 -35.24
CA GLU A 208 8.58 -8.86 -35.30
C GLU A 208 7.98 -8.51 -33.93
N HIS A 209 7.56 -9.51 -33.17
CA HIS A 209 6.93 -9.34 -31.85
C HIS A 209 7.89 -9.51 -30.66
N GLN A 210 9.20 -9.59 -30.89
CA GLN A 210 10.20 -9.87 -29.87
C GLN A 210 10.09 -8.95 -28.64
N ASP A 211 9.95 -7.64 -28.84
CA ASP A 211 9.86 -6.66 -27.75
C ASP A 211 8.60 -6.86 -26.89
N SER A 212 7.49 -7.21 -27.53
CA SER A 212 6.21 -7.46 -26.85
C SER A 212 6.28 -8.76 -26.04
N ILE A 213 6.86 -9.81 -26.61
CA ILE A 213 7.08 -11.09 -25.92
C ILE A 213 8.00 -10.87 -24.71
N HIS A 214 9.10 -10.14 -24.87
CA HIS A 214 10.03 -9.84 -23.80
C HIS A 214 9.40 -9.00 -22.68
N SER A 215 8.59 -8.01 -23.03
CA SER A 215 7.86 -7.19 -22.06
C SER A 215 6.85 -8.02 -21.28
N CYS A 216 6.08 -8.89 -21.95
CA CYS A 216 5.14 -9.80 -21.30
C CYS A 216 5.84 -10.79 -20.37
N THR A 217 6.94 -11.41 -20.79
CA THR A 217 7.65 -12.42 -19.98
C THR A 217 8.31 -11.80 -18.75
N THR A 218 8.86 -10.59 -18.88
CA THR A 218 9.39 -9.82 -17.75
C THR A 218 8.29 -9.49 -16.75
N ALA A 219 7.14 -8.99 -17.22
CA ALA A 219 6.01 -8.69 -16.36
C ALA A 219 5.42 -9.94 -15.68
N LEU A 220 5.40 -11.09 -16.36
CA LEU A 220 4.98 -12.37 -15.78
C LEU A 220 5.90 -12.80 -14.63
N ALA A 221 7.21 -12.60 -14.77
CA ALA A 221 8.17 -12.90 -13.71
C ALA A 221 7.94 -12.05 -12.45
N ASP A 222 7.51 -10.79 -12.62
CA ASP A 222 7.22 -9.88 -11.50
C ASP A 222 5.90 -10.19 -10.78
N VAL A 223 4.89 -10.67 -11.51
CA VAL A 223 3.57 -11.02 -10.95
C VAL A 223 3.64 -12.34 -10.17
N GLY A 224 4.40 -13.32 -10.68
CA GLY A 224 4.48 -14.66 -10.13
C GLY A 224 3.16 -15.44 -10.22
N ASP A 225 3.11 -16.58 -9.54
CA ASP A 225 1.89 -17.39 -9.45
C ASP A 225 0.95 -16.80 -8.39
N ILE A 226 -0.29 -16.53 -8.80
CA ILE A 226 -1.33 -16.04 -7.87
C ILE A 226 -1.96 -17.24 -7.17
N ASP A 227 -1.65 -17.41 -5.87
CA ASP A 227 -2.34 -18.36 -5.01
C ASP A 227 -3.81 -17.93 -4.81
N THR A 228 -4.70 -18.48 -5.63
CA THR A 228 -6.12 -18.15 -5.63
C THR A 228 -6.82 -18.47 -4.32
N GLU A 229 -6.44 -19.57 -3.67
CA GLU A 229 -7.07 -20.03 -2.43
C GLU A 229 -6.54 -19.27 -1.22
N GLY A 230 -5.22 -19.08 -1.11
CA GLY A 230 -4.63 -18.22 -0.08
C GLY A 230 -5.12 -16.78 -0.18
N THR A 231 -5.24 -16.25 -1.41
CA THR A 231 -5.85 -14.93 -1.66
C THR A 231 -7.29 -14.86 -1.18
N ARG A 232 -8.09 -15.91 -1.42
CA ARG A 232 -9.48 -15.97 -0.98
C ARG A 232 -9.60 -15.94 0.55
N GLN A 233 -8.82 -16.75 1.25
CA GLN A 233 -8.81 -16.79 2.70
C GLN A 233 -8.36 -15.46 3.31
N LEU A 234 -7.31 -14.86 2.74
CA LEU A 234 -6.81 -13.56 3.18
C LEU A 234 -7.84 -12.44 2.99
N MET A 235 -8.54 -12.44 1.84
CA MET A 235 -9.63 -11.48 1.60
C MET A 235 -10.79 -11.67 2.58
N GLN A 236 -11.17 -12.89 2.93
CA GLN A 236 -12.21 -13.12 3.95
C GLN A 236 -11.81 -12.54 5.32
N LYS A 237 -10.53 -12.69 5.70
CA LYS A 237 -9.99 -12.06 6.92
C LYS A 237 -9.94 -10.53 6.82
N GLY A 238 -9.61 -10.00 5.64
CA GLY A 238 -9.64 -8.56 5.39
C GLY A 238 -11.06 -7.98 5.52
N GLU A 239 -12.06 -8.70 5.00
CA GLU A 239 -13.47 -8.32 5.07
C GLU A 239 -13.99 -8.33 6.51
N SER A 240 -13.68 -9.38 7.30
CA SER A 240 -14.07 -9.44 8.71
C SER A 240 -13.48 -8.29 9.52
N LEU A 241 -12.19 -7.98 9.30
CA LEU A 241 -11.52 -6.85 9.93
C LEU A 241 -12.12 -5.50 9.50
N LEU A 242 -12.47 -5.35 8.23
CA LEU A 242 -13.08 -4.12 7.71
C LEU A 242 -14.47 -3.90 8.33
N ALA A 243 -15.28 -4.96 8.43
CA ALA A 243 -16.57 -4.91 9.12
C ALA A 243 -16.40 -4.56 10.61
N LEU A 244 -15.44 -5.18 11.30
CA LEU A 244 -15.16 -4.90 12.70
C LEU A 244 -14.71 -3.44 12.90
N LEU A 245 -13.76 -2.94 12.11
CA LEU A 245 -13.30 -1.56 12.16
C LEU A 245 -14.43 -0.56 11.84
N ALA A 246 -15.33 -0.89 10.91
CA ALA A 246 -16.50 -0.06 10.61
C ALA A 246 -17.45 0.08 11.81
N THR A 247 -17.51 -0.92 12.71
CA THR A 247 -18.27 -0.81 13.96
C THR A 247 -17.50 -0.08 15.07
N LEU A 248 -16.18 -0.27 15.15
CA LEU A 248 -15.35 0.28 16.22
C LEU A 248 -14.98 1.74 16.01
N ALA A 249 -14.65 2.16 14.79
CA ALA A 249 -14.26 3.54 14.47
C ALA A 249 -15.27 4.60 14.97
N PRO A 250 -16.58 4.52 14.64
CA PRO A 250 -17.55 5.50 15.15
C PRO A 250 -17.69 5.45 16.67
N ARG A 251 -17.61 4.25 17.28
CA ARG A 251 -17.68 4.09 18.74
C ARG A 251 -16.46 4.71 19.44
N GLN A 252 -15.28 4.55 18.86
CA GLN A 252 -14.05 5.16 19.37
C GLN A 252 -14.13 6.69 19.30
N GLN A 253 -14.68 7.23 18.21
CA GLN A 253 -14.85 8.68 18.07
C GLN A 253 -15.79 9.26 19.15
N VAL A 254 -16.91 8.58 19.41
CA VAL A 254 -17.85 8.97 20.48
C VAL A 254 -17.16 8.88 21.84
N ALA A 255 -16.44 7.78 22.11
CA ALA A 255 -15.71 7.60 23.36
C ALA A 255 -14.65 8.69 23.60
N LEU A 256 -13.88 9.04 22.57
CA LEU A 256 -12.89 10.13 22.65
C LEU A 256 -13.55 11.48 22.91
N THR A 257 -14.70 11.74 22.30
CA THR A 257 -15.49 12.96 22.53
C THR A 257 -15.95 13.03 23.99
N LEU A 258 -16.55 11.95 24.50
CA LEU A 258 -17.00 11.85 25.89
C LEU A 258 -15.84 11.96 26.89
N LEU A 259 -14.67 11.41 26.59
CA LEU A 259 -13.46 11.58 27.41
C LEU A 259 -13.00 13.04 27.43
N GLY A 260 -13.04 13.73 26.28
CA GLY A 260 -12.77 15.16 26.20
C GLY A 260 -13.76 15.99 27.03
N GLU A 261 -15.05 15.67 26.95
CA GLU A 261 -16.08 16.29 27.78
C GLU A 261 -15.86 16.03 29.28
N LEU A 262 -15.53 14.80 29.66
CA LEU A 262 -15.23 14.43 31.05
C LEU A 262 -14.02 15.20 31.59
N ALA A 263 -12.97 15.37 30.77
CA ALA A 263 -11.78 16.13 31.13
C ALA A 263 -12.08 17.63 31.29
N ALA A 264 -13.03 18.17 30.51
CA ALA A 264 -13.43 19.57 30.58
C ALA A 264 -14.33 19.90 31.78
N VAL A 265 -15.02 18.91 32.37
CA VAL A 265 -15.89 19.14 33.55
C VAL A 265 -15.07 19.11 34.83
N PRO A 266 -15.04 20.19 35.64
CA PRO A 266 -14.25 20.26 36.86
C PRO A 266 -14.55 19.14 37.85
N THR A 267 -13.49 18.57 38.41
CA THR A 267 -13.58 17.67 39.55
C THR A 267 -13.96 18.47 40.79
N VAL A 268 -15.04 18.06 41.45
CA VAL A 268 -15.53 18.68 42.69
C VAL A 268 -15.61 17.58 43.74
N SER A 269 -14.80 17.71 44.80
CA SER A 269 -14.79 16.72 45.88
C SER A 269 -16.06 16.84 46.74
N GLU A 270 -16.45 15.76 47.42
CA GLU A 270 -17.55 15.81 48.40
C GLU A 270 -17.23 16.76 49.56
N ALA A 271 -15.95 16.88 49.92
CA ALA A 271 -15.48 17.85 50.92
C ALA A 271 -15.78 19.29 50.50
N ASP A 272 -15.50 19.66 49.24
CA ASP A 272 -15.77 21.02 48.73
C ASP A 272 -17.27 21.36 48.74
N VAL A 273 -18.13 20.37 48.46
CA VAL A 273 -19.58 20.52 48.54
C VAL A 273 -20.02 20.68 49.99
N SER A 274 -19.49 19.84 50.89
CA SER A 274 -19.77 19.86 52.33
C SER A 274 -19.33 21.18 52.98
N ASP A 275 -18.16 21.70 52.60
CA ASP A 275 -17.65 22.99 53.08
C ASP A 275 -18.54 24.15 52.63
N THR A 276 -19.01 24.12 51.38
CA THR A 276 -19.89 25.14 50.82
C THR A 276 -21.27 25.10 51.48
N LEU A 277 -21.81 23.91 51.76
CA LEU A 277 -23.03 23.70 52.56
C LEU A 277 -22.86 24.20 53.98
N SER A 278 -21.78 23.81 54.66
CA SER A 278 -21.49 24.26 56.03
C SER A 278 -21.29 25.77 56.13
N ALA A 279 -20.77 26.41 55.07
CA ALA A 279 -20.67 27.87 54.98
C ALA A 279 -22.06 28.53 54.82
N LEU A 280 -22.94 27.94 54.00
CA LEU A 280 -24.33 28.39 53.86
C LEU A 280 -25.09 28.29 55.19
N GLU A 281 -25.03 27.14 55.86
CA GLU A 281 -25.70 26.91 57.14
C GLU A 281 -25.24 27.88 58.23
N ARG A 282 -23.92 28.12 58.34
CA ARG A 282 -23.36 29.11 59.27
C ARG A 282 -23.87 30.53 59.00
N LEU A 283 -24.01 30.90 57.72
CA LEU A 283 -24.43 32.24 57.31
C LEU A 283 -25.94 32.43 57.51
N GLU A 284 -26.75 31.39 57.30
CA GLU A 284 -28.18 31.36 57.60
C GLU A 284 -28.46 31.37 59.11
N ALA A 285 -27.75 30.56 59.91
CA ALA A 285 -27.84 30.59 61.37
C ALA A 285 -27.42 31.96 61.96
N GLY A 286 -26.42 32.60 61.34
CA GLY A 286 -25.98 33.96 61.68
C GLY A 286 -27.01 35.06 61.44
N LYS A 287 -27.99 34.85 60.55
CA LYS A 287 -29.13 35.77 60.33
C LYS A 287 -30.19 35.70 61.44
N GLY A 288 -30.34 34.54 62.10
CA GLY A 288 -31.32 34.34 63.18
C GLY A 288 -30.82 34.64 64.60
N GLY A 289 -29.50 34.70 64.82
CA GLY A 289 -28.92 34.58 66.17
C GLY A 289 -28.39 35.85 66.85
N ARG A 290 -28.14 36.96 66.14
CA ARG A 290 -27.59 38.17 66.78
C ARG A 290 -28.70 39.03 67.38
N LYS A 291 -29.28 38.59 68.51
CA LYS A 291 -29.79 39.54 69.52
C LYS A 291 -28.61 40.41 69.93
N TRP A 292 -28.52 41.60 69.35
CA TRP A 292 -27.60 42.64 69.78
C TRP A 292 -27.93 42.93 71.25
N LYS A 293 -27.19 42.32 72.20
CA LYS A 293 -27.16 42.79 73.59
C LYS A 293 -26.36 44.09 73.57
N GLY A 294 -27.00 45.16 73.12
CA GLY A 294 -26.45 46.49 73.22
C GLY A 294 -26.33 46.84 74.69
N ASN A 295 -25.10 46.80 75.20
CA ASN A 295 -24.74 47.66 76.32
C ASN A 295 -24.99 49.10 75.84
N HIS A 296 -25.89 49.81 76.51
CA HIS A 296 -26.33 51.15 76.15
C HIS A 296 -25.18 52.16 76.26
N ASN A 297 -24.28 52.25 75.28
CA ASN A 297 -23.41 53.42 75.11
C ASN A 297 -22.69 53.57 73.76
N THR A 298 -23.26 53.06 72.67
CA THR A 298 -22.79 53.41 71.31
C THR A 298 -23.90 54.11 70.54
N ARG A 299 -23.97 55.43 70.70
CA ARG A 299 -24.64 56.33 69.76
C ARG A 299 -23.96 56.18 68.39
N ALA A 300 -24.80 56.02 67.36
CA ALA A 300 -24.48 56.11 65.93
C ALA A 300 -23.66 54.96 65.30
N TYR A 301 -24.30 53.80 65.10
CA TYR A 301 -24.11 53.08 63.84
C TYR A 301 -25.22 53.50 62.88
N PRO A 302 -24.93 54.16 61.73
CA PRO A 302 -25.95 54.66 60.85
C PRO A 302 -26.79 53.52 60.27
N ALA A 303 -28.10 53.74 60.07
CA ALA A 303 -28.99 52.79 59.38
C ALA A 303 -28.45 52.34 58.00
N VAL A 304 -27.56 53.14 57.41
CA VAL A 304 -26.75 52.83 56.23
C VAL A 304 -25.85 51.61 56.46
N TYR A 305 -25.16 51.51 57.60
CA TYR A 305 -24.26 50.39 57.94
C TYR A 305 -25.02 49.06 58.07
N ARG A 306 -26.23 49.10 58.64
CA ARG A 306 -27.10 47.91 58.74
C ARG A 306 -27.57 47.44 57.37
N ARG A 307 -28.05 48.38 56.53
CA ARG A 307 -28.45 48.10 55.15
C ARG A 307 -27.29 47.59 54.28
N THR A 308 -26.08 48.11 54.46
CA THR A 308 -24.89 47.63 53.74
C THR A 308 -24.45 46.24 54.21
N MET A 309 -24.53 45.94 55.51
CA MET A 309 -24.28 44.60 56.05
C MET A 309 -25.31 43.58 55.59
N ASP A 310 -26.59 43.96 55.58
CA ASP A 310 -27.66 43.10 55.06
C ASP A 310 -27.47 42.85 53.56
N ARG A 311 -27.16 43.88 52.76
CA ARG A 311 -26.82 43.70 51.33
C ARG A 311 -25.60 42.80 51.13
N ALA A 312 -24.52 43.01 51.89
CA ALA A 312 -23.29 42.21 51.79
C ALA A 312 -23.51 40.73 52.16
N THR A 313 -24.37 40.45 53.16
CA THR A 313 -24.75 39.08 53.54
C THR A 313 -25.70 38.43 52.55
N HIS A 314 -26.61 39.19 51.92
CA HIS A 314 -27.44 38.71 50.83
C HIS A 314 -26.62 38.37 49.58
N THR A 315 -25.62 39.19 49.22
CA THR A 315 -24.73 38.92 48.08
C THR A 315 -23.83 37.70 48.33
N THR A 316 -23.31 37.52 49.54
CA THR A 316 -22.50 36.32 49.87
C THR A 316 -23.33 35.06 49.90
N LEU A 317 -24.55 35.10 50.47
CA LEU A 317 -25.48 33.96 50.43
C LEU A 317 -25.81 33.56 48.98
N ALA A 318 -26.15 34.53 48.12
CA ALA A 318 -26.41 34.27 46.71
C ALA A 318 -25.19 33.64 46.00
N SER A 319 -23.97 34.14 46.27
CA SER A 319 -22.75 33.55 45.69
C SER A 319 -22.47 32.12 46.14
N LEU A 320 -22.74 31.80 47.41
CA LEU A 320 -22.54 30.45 47.94
C LEU A 320 -23.59 29.48 47.40
N GLN A 321 -24.86 29.91 47.28
CA GLN A 321 -25.91 29.13 46.65
C GLN A 321 -25.60 28.86 45.17
N GLN A 322 -25.12 29.86 44.44
CA GLN A 322 -24.70 29.71 43.05
C GLN A 322 -23.51 28.74 42.93
N ARG A 323 -22.50 28.86 43.80
CA ARG A 323 -21.35 27.94 43.84
C ARG A 323 -21.79 26.50 44.11
N LEU A 324 -22.67 26.29 45.09
CA LEU A 324 -23.21 24.96 45.40
C LEU A 324 -23.99 24.36 44.22
N CYS A 325 -24.82 25.18 43.55
CA CYS A 325 -25.56 24.74 42.37
C CYS A 325 -24.60 24.33 41.25
N TYR A 326 -23.56 25.12 40.99
CA TYR A 326 -22.53 24.80 40.01
C TYR A 326 -21.78 23.50 40.35
N GLN A 327 -21.37 23.35 41.61
CA GLN A 327 -20.69 22.15 42.11
C GLN A 327 -21.53 20.89 41.91
N ARG A 328 -22.80 20.91 42.32
CA ARG A 328 -23.75 19.79 42.13
C ARG A 328 -24.01 19.49 40.66
N HIS A 329 -24.16 20.53 39.84
CA HIS A 329 -24.33 20.37 38.40
C HIS A 329 -23.09 19.73 37.75
N SER A 330 -21.89 20.14 38.15
CA SER A 330 -20.63 19.56 37.69
C SER A 330 -20.53 18.07 38.07
N GLN A 331 -20.84 17.71 39.31
CA GLN A 331 -20.88 16.31 39.76
C GLN A 331 -21.89 15.49 38.96
N GLN A 332 -23.12 15.97 38.82
CA GLN A 332 -24.16 15.26 38.06
C GLN A 332 -23.78 15.10 36.58
N LYS A 333 -23.17 16.13 35.97
CA LYS A 333 -22.71 16.05 34.58
C LYS A 333 -21.57 15.04 34.42
N ARG A 334 -20.58 15.04 35.32
CA ARG A 334 -19.50 14.02 35.32
C ARG A 334 -20.08 12.62 35.43
N GLU A 335 -21.05 12.41 36.33
CA GLU A 335 -21.63 11.08 36.52
C GLU A 335 -22.36 10.57 35.29
N ARG A 336 -23.18 11.41 34.65
CA ARG A 336 -23.85 11.06 33.38
C ARG A 336 -22.85 10.70 32.28
N ILE A 337 -21.74 11.43 32.18
CA ILE A 337 -20.70 11.13 31.18
C ILE A 337 -19.99 9.81 31.52
N ARG A 338 -19.74 9.53 32.82
CA ARG A 338 -19.15 8.25 33.25
C ARG A 338 -20.07 7.07 32.97
N GLU A 339 -21.36 7.19 33.25
CA GLU A 339 -22.37 6.18 32.92
C GLU A 339 -22.36 5.88 31.41
N ALA A 340 -22.35 6.93 30.57
CA ALA A 340 -22.26 6.77 29.11
C ALA A 340 -20.95 6.09 28.67
N LEU A 341 -19.82 6.40 29.33
CA LEU A 341 -18.52 5.80 29.02
C LEU A 341 -18.43 4.30 29.35
N LEU A 342 -19.30 3.75 30.21
CA LEU A 342 -19.28 2.31 30.54
C LEU A 342 -19.49 1.42 29.31
N GLU A 343 -20.27 1.88 28.34
CA GLU A 343 -20.53 1.18 27.07
C GLU A 343 -19.29 1.10 26.14
N TYR A 344 -18.25 1.87 26.46
CA TYR A 344 -17.03 2.02 25.66
C TYR A 344 -15.79 1.47 26.37
N THR A 345 -15.98 0.66 27.42
CA THR A 345 -14.91 0.01 28.20
C THR A 345 -14.01 -0.94 27.40
N CYS A 346 -14.42 -1.33 26.19
CA CYS A 346 -13.57 -2.06 25.26
C CYS A 346 -12.34 -1.27 24.79
N PHE A 347 -12.36 0.07 24.89
CA PHE A 347 -11.22 0.92 24.56
C PHE A 347 -10.35 1.16 25.80
N PRO A 348 -9.03 0.87 25.75
CA PRO A 348 -8.15 0.98 26.92
C PRO A 348 -8.12 2.38 27.55
N ALA A 349 -8.19 3.44 26.73
CA ALA A 349 -8.21 4.82 27.21
C ALA A 349 -9.45 5.10 28.09
N VAL A 350 -10.60 4.53 27.73
CA VAL A 350 -11.84 4.65 28.51
C VAL A 350 -11.74 3.86 29.80
N ALA A 351 -11.26 2.61 29.73
CA ALA A 351 -11.07 1.78 30.91
C ALA A 351 -10.13 2.44 31.93
N ALA A 352 -9.01 3.00 31.47
CA ALA A 352 -8.07 3.73 32.32
C ALA A 352 -8.70 4.98 32.94
N ALA A 353 -9.42 5.79 32.15
CA ALA A 353 -10.07 7.00 32.65
C ALA A 353 -11.15 6.71 33.72
N LEU A 354 -11.86 5.58 33.61
CA LEU A 354 -12.85 5.18 34.60
C LEU A 354 -12.22 4.66 35.90
N GLN A 355 -11.05 4.00 35.82
CA GLN A 355 -10.30 3.49 36.98
C GLN A 355 -9.63 4.59 37.80
N MET A 356 -9.12 5.66 37.17
CA MET A 356 -8.44 6.76 37.87
C MET A 356 -9.35 7.62 38.78
N VAL A 357 -10.66 7.39 38.74
CA VAL A 357 -11.65 8.17 39.48
C VAL A 357 -12.42 7.27 40.47
N GLN A 358 -11.83 6.14 40.84
CA GLN A 358 -12.11 5.38 42.08
C GLN A 358 -11.06 5.76 43.11
#